data_AF-A0A061FQD5-F1
#
_entry.id   AF-A0A061FQD5-F1
#
_cell.length_a   1.000
_cell.length_b   1.000
_cell.length_c   1.000
_cell.angle_alpha   90.00
_cell.angle_beta   90.00
_cell.angle_gamma   90.00
#
_symmetry.space_group_name_H-M   'P 1'
#
loop_
_entity.id
_entity.type
_entity.pdbx_description
1 polymer ?
#
loop_
_entity_poly.entity_id
_entity_poly.type
_entity_poly.pdbx_seq_one_letter_code
_entity_poly.pdbx_strand_id
1 'polypeptide(L)'
;MVLPHMDAAPPIAMDATALWKEEKKSYVIDTPIPPVPVADASAEDKEAYQCHKDDDDQAACMMLASMTLELQKQHEHMDVQSMILHLRELFDREGRIERYEISKELFRCKMAEGSSVRPHVLKMIGLIERLRQLGLAMDHELSIDLVLQSLPDSFSQFMLNFHMNRLEATLPELLNMLDTAKRSIRKDKGSLLLLSFSKAHTKQQKKKAQKGKKVKSQNEKALKPKGGVKKDKETDICHHCGKLGHWRRNCKEYLATVSKKKKLIEVSDSGTKDKDE
;
A
#
# COMPACT_ATOMS: atom_id res chain seq x y z
N MET A 1 14.22 28.95 48.68
CA MET A 1 14.65 27.72 48.01
C MET A 1 14.88 28.07 46.55
N VAL A 2 16.13 28.35 46.20
CA VAL A 2 16.54 28.72 44.84
C VAL A 2 16.95 27.41 44.17
N LEU A 3 16.30 27.08 43.06
CA LEU A 3 16.66 25.95 42.22
C LEU A 3 18.11 26.13 41.73
N PRO A 4 18.98 25.10 41.78
CA PRO A 4 20.31 25.22 41.22
C PRO A 4 20.20 25.37 39.71
N HIS A 5 20.84 26.41 39.21
CA HIS A 5 21.12 26.68 37.81
C HIS A 5 21.74 25.41 37.22
N MET A 6 21.04 24.76 36.27
CA MET A 6 21.66 23.74 35.45
C MET A 6 22.70 24.45 34.59
N ASP A 7 23.97 24.17 34.83
CA ASP A 7 25.07 24.63 33.99
C ASP A 7 24.81 24.17 32.56
N ALA A 8 24.83 25.14 31.63
CA ALA A 8 24.83 24.87 30.22
C ALA A 8 26.06 24.00 29.89
N ALA A 9 25.82 22.84 29.28
CA ALA A 9 26.90 22.03 28.70
C ALA A 9 27.70 22.91 27.71
N PRO A 10 29.04 22.88 27.74
CA PRO A 10 29.84 23.69 26.85
C PRO A 10 29.62 23.30 25.39
N PRO A 11 29.74 24.23 24.43
CA PRO A 11 29.52 23.97 23.01
C PRO A 11 30.73 23.21 22.43
N ILE A 12 30.82 21.90 22.66
CA ILE A 12 31.88 21.04 22.09
C ILE A 12 31.46 20.48 20.71
N ALA A 13 30.20 20.62 20.32
CA ALA A 13 29.68 20.06 19.07
C ALA A 13 30.12 20.77 17.76
N MET A 14 30.76 21.94 17.83
CA MET A 14 31.03 22.76 16.62
C MET A 14 32.30 22.38 15.84
N ASP A 15 33.19 21.53 16.36
CA ASP A 15 34.48 21.26 15.72
C ASP A 15 34.56 19.89 15.01
N ALA A 16 34.07 18.82 15.64
CA ALA A 16 34.14 17.46 15.08
C ALA A 16 33.38 17.32 13.73
N THR A 17 32.22 17.97 13.60
CA THR A 17 31.41 17.91 12.37
C THR A 17 32.09 18.64 11.20
N ALA A 18 32.88 19.67 11.47
CA ALA A 18 33.65 20.38 10.45
C ALA A 18 34.85 19.56 9.97
N LEU A 19 35.59 18.95 10.92
CA LEU A 19 36.69 18.01 10.66
C LEU A 19 36.23 16.80 9.83
N TRP A 20 35.06 16.23 10.13
CA TRP A 20 34.53 15.06 9.40
C TRP A 20 34.11 15.37 7.95
N LYS A 21 33.67 16.61 7.69
CA LYS A 21 33.36 17.08 6.33
C LYS A 21 34.63 17.31 5.52
N GLU A 22 35.70 17.76 6.15
CA GLU A 22 36.99 17.99 5.51
C GLU A 22 37.69 16.67 5.15
N GLU A 23 37.61 15.65 6.00
CA GLU A 23 38.17 14.31 5.74
C GLU A 23 37.32 13.44 4.79
N LYS A 24 36.16 13.91 4.32
CA LYS A 24 35.16 13.12 3.54
C LYS A 24 34.68 11.83 4.22
N LYS A 25 34.84 11.69 5.53
CA LYS A 25 34.44 10.50 6.33
C LYS A 25 33.07 10.64 6.98
N SER A 26 32.36 11.76 6.74
CA SER A 26 31.01 11.96 7.26
C SER A 26 30.02 10.87 6.83
N TYR A 27 30.31 10.12 5.77
CA TYR A 27 29.44 9.04 5.28
C TYR A 27 29.22 7.92 6.30
N VAL A 28 30.18 7.67 7.21
CA VAL A 28 30.08 6.66 8.28
C VAL A 28 28.94 6.99 9.27
N ILE A 29 28.65 8.29 9.45
CA ILE A 29 27.56 8.77 10.31
C ILE A 29 26.18 8.48 9.71
N ASP A 30 26.10 8.36 8.39
CA ASP A 30 24.84 8.18 7.67
C ASP A 30 24.67 6.74 7.14
N THR A 31 25.73 5.94 7.14
CA THR A 31 25.76 4.61 6.51
C THR A 31 26.20 3.57 7.54
N PRO A 32 25.38 2.54 7.84
CA PRO A 32 25.79 1.47 8.74
C PRO A 32 26.92 0.62 8.14
N ILE A 33 27.73 0.02 9.01
CA ILE A 33 28.81 -0.89 8.60
C ILE A 33 28.21 -2.02 7.74
N PRO A 34 28.74 -2.26 6.53
CA PRO A 34 28.26 -3.34 5.68
C PRO A 34 28.46 -4.71 6.36
N PRO A 35 27.63 -5.72 6.02
CA PRO A 35 27.79 -7.06 6.57
C PRO A 35 29.17 -7.63 6.24
N VAL A 36 29.71 -8.44 7.16
CA VAL A 36 31.03 -9.08 6.99
C VAL A 36 31.05 -9.85 5.66
N PRO A 37 32.03 -9.58 4.77
CA PRO A 37 32.13 -10.28 3.49
C PRO A 37 32.27 -11.78 3.70
N VAL A 38 31.58 -12.56 2.86
CA VAL A 38 31.74 -14.01 2.81
C VAL A 38 33.16 -14.39 2.34
N ALA A 39 33.62 -15.60 2.70
CA ALA A 39 35.01 -16.01 2.45
C ALA A 39 35.40 -15.99 0.96
N ASP A 40 34.44 -16.19 0.07
CA ASP A 40 34.55 -16.17 -1.39
C ASP A 40 34.28 -14.79 -2.03
N ALA A 41 34.00 -13.75 -1.23
CA ALA A 41 33.85 -12.38 -1.72
C ALA A 41 35.11 -11.89 -2.42
N SER A 42 34.92 -10.96 -3.36
CA SER A 42 36.00 -10.39 -4.16
C SER A 42 37.04 -9.68 -3.27
N ALA A 43 38.25 -9.48 -3.80
CA ALA A 43 39.26 -8.69 -3.11
C ALA A 43 38.76 -7.25 -2.91
N GLU A 44 38.06 -6.70 -3.91
CA GLU A 44 37.48 -5.35 -3.84
C GLU A 44 36.44 -5.23 -2.73
N ASP A 45 35.55 -6.22 -2.56
CA ASP A 45 34.50 -6.20 -1.52
C ASP A 45 35.11 -6.30 -0.11
N LYS A 46 36.16 -7.10 0.05
CA LYS A 46 36.89 -7.23 1.32
C LYS A 46 37.66 -5.96 1.68
N GLU A 47 38.29 -5.32 0.70
CA GLU A 47 38.99 -4.05 0.88
C GLU A 47 38.02 -2.91 1.20
N ALA A 48 36.86 -2.85 0.51
CA ALA A 48 35.83 -1.86 0.80
C ALA A 48 35.25 -2.01 2.22
N TYR A 49 35.01 -3.24 2.69
CA TYR A 49 34.60 -3.50 4.06
C TYR A 49 35.66 -3.04 5.07
N GLN A 50 36.92 -3.39 4.86
CA GLN A 50 38.00 -3.00 5.78
C GLN A 50 38.17 -1.49 5.83
N CYS A 51 38.14 -0.81 4.69
CA CYS A 51 38.20 0.65 4.61
C CYS A 51 37.07 1.32 5.41
N HIS A 52 35.82 0.83 5.24
CA HIS A 52 34.68 1.35 6.02
C HIS A 52 34.87 1.11 7.52
N LYS A 53 35.38 -0.07 7.91
CA LYS A 53 35.62 -0.41 9.30
C LYS A 53 36.70 0.46 9.93
N ASP A 54 37.80 0.71 9.21
CA ASP A 54 38.87 1.58 9.69
C ASP A 54 38.39 3.03 9.86
N ASP A 55 37.57 3.52 8.92
CA ASP A 55 36.92 4.83 9.03
C ASP A 55 35.93 4.89 10.21
N ASP A 56 35.17 3.82 10.49
CA ASP A 56 34.27 3.69 11.64
C ASP A 56 35.02 3.67 12.97
N ASP A 57 36.08 2.86 13.09
CA ASP A 57 36.92 2.79 14.28
C ASP A 57 37.57 4.16 14.57
N GLN A 58 38.01 4.88 13.53
CA GLN A 58 38.55 6.23 13.68
C GLN A 58 37.48 7.23 14.15
N ALA A 59 36.28 7.17 13.56
CA ALA A 59 35.16 8.02 13.97
C ALA A 59 34.70 7.73 15.40
N ALA A 60 34.64 6.46 15.80
CA ALA A 60 34.34 6.03 17.16
C ALA A 60 35.39 6.57 18.14
N CYS A 61 36.69 6.48 17.82
CA CYS A 61 37.75 7.05 18.65
C CYS A 61 37.60 8.55 18.84
N MET A 62 37.30 9.30 17.76
CA MET A 62 37.07 10.74 17.83
C MET A 62 35.85 11.09 18.69
N MET A 63 34.75 10.35 18.51
CA MET A 63 33.54 10.53 19.31
C MET A 63 33.82 10.26 20.80
N LEU A 64 34.44 9.13 21.13
CA LEU A 64 34.79 8.75 22.50
C LEU A 64 35.70 9.78 23.17
N ALA A 65 36.68 10.31 22.44
CA ALA A 65 37.57 11.35 22.95
C ALA A 65 36.86 12.68 23.25
N SER A 66 35.72 12.95 22.60
CA SER A 66 34.90 14.14 22.85
C SER A 66 33.94 13.99 24.04
N MET A 67 33.84 12.80 24.64
CA MET A 67 32.94 12.49 25.75
C MET A 67 33.60 12.66 27.12
N THR A 68 32.76 12.66 28.17
CA THR A 68 33.23 12.47 29.54
C THR A 68 33.66 11.02 29.77
N LEU A 69 34.56 10.78 30.73
CA LEU A 69 35.06 9.43 31.05
C LEU A 69 33.96 8.41 31.35
N GLU A 70 32.84 8.85 31.94
CA GLU A 70 31.69 7.98 32.23
C GLU A 70 31.00 7.53 30.94
N LEU A 71 30.68 8.47 30.04
CA LEU A 71 30.09 8.15 28.74
C LEU A 71 31.06 7.35 27.89
N GLN A 72 32.35 7.69 27.90
CA GLN A 72 33.37 6.96 27.15
C GLN A 72 33.37 5.45 27.49
N LYS A 73 33.35 5.11 28.80
CA LYS A 73 33.29 3.71 29.25
C LYS A 73 32.02 2.99 28.82
N GLN A 74 30.88 3.68 28.79
CA GLN A 74 29.61 3.09 28.38
C GLN A 74 29.56 2.76 26.88
N HIS A 75 30.37 3.44 26.05
CA HIS A 75 30.30 3.37 24.59
C HIS A 75 31.55 2.74 23.95
N GLU A 76 32.52 2.27 24.74
CA GLU A 76 33.84 1.78 24.28
C GLU A 76 33.76 0.61 23.28
N HIS A 77 32.65 -0.11 23.23
CA HIS A 77 32.45 -1.27 22.35
C HIS A 77 31.28 -1.10 21.36
N MET A 78 30.79 0.13 21.20
CA MET A 78 29.69 0.44 20.28
C MET A 78 30.26 1.00 18.98
N ASP A 79 29.64 0.65 17.85
CA ASP A 79 29.89 1.32 16.57
C ASP A 79 29.32 2.75 16.58
N VAL A 80 29.76 3.57 15.63
CA VAL A 80 29.38 4.99 15.53
C VAL A 80 27.85 5.18 15.49
N GLN A 81 27.11 4.36 14.74
CA GLN A 81 25.65 4.48 14.64
C GLN A 81 25.00 4.22 16.00
N SER A 82 25.39 3.13 16.65
CA SER A 82 24.88 2.76 17.96
C SER A 82 25.19 3.84 19.01
N MET A 83 26.40 4.42 18.99
CA MET A 83 26.77 5.53 19.87
C MET A 83 25.88 6.76 19.65
N ILE A 84 25.71 7.20 18.40
CA ILE A 84 24.89 8.35 18.05
C ILE A 84 23.44 8.15 18.51
N LEU A 85 22.87 6.97 18.27
CA LEU A 85 21.50 6.65 18.66
C LEU A 85 21.33 6.70 20.19
N HIS A 86 22.25 6.11 20.94
CA HIS A 86 22.19 6.10 22.40
C HIS A 86 22.37 7.50 23.00
N LEU A 87 23.32 8.29 22.50
CA LEU A 87 23.51 9.68 22.93
C LEU A 87 22.28 10.54 22.63
N ARG A 88 21.67 10.38 21.44
CA ARG A 88 20.41 11.06 21.12
C ARG A 88 19.32 10.64 22.10
N GLU A 89 19.21 9.37 22.47
CA GLU A 89 18.22 8.95 23.47
C GLU A 89 18.44 9.57 24.86
N LEU A 90 19.70 9.72 25.28
CA LEU A 90 20.05 10.29 26.58
C LEU A 90 19.91 11.82 26.62
N PHE A 91 20.31 12.52 25.55
CA PHE A 91 20.50 13.97 25.57
C PHE A 91 19.55 14.76 24.66
N ASP A 92 18.98 14.14 23.62
CA ASP A 92 18.05 14.81 22.70
C ASP A 92 16.60 14.71 23.21
N ARG A 93 16.32 15.49 24.27
CA ARG A 93 14.99 15.53 24.91
C ARG A 93 13.92 15.98 23.91
N GLU A 94 14.19 17.04 23.17
CA GLU A 94 13.30 17.57 22.13
C GLU A 94 13.05 16.52 21.04
N GLY A 95 14.09 15.86 20.52
CA GLY A 95 13.92 14.79 19.52
C GLY A 95 13.20 13.55 20.07
N ARG A 96 13.34 13.21 21.36
CA ARG A 96 12.52 12.16 21.99
C ARG A 96 11.05 12.56 22.08
N ILE A 97 10.75 13.80 22.45
CA ILE A 97 9.38 14.33 22.50
C ILE A 97 8.77 14.34 21.09
N GLU A 98 9.53 14.79 20.08
CA GLU A 98 9.05 14.84 18.71
C GLU A 98 8.78 13.43 18.15
N ARG A 99 9.72 12.48 18.35
CA ARG A 99 9.50 11.07 18.00
C ARG A 99 8.24 10.52 18.64
N TYR A 100 8.05 10.78 19.94
CA TYR A 100 6.87 10.34 20.67
C TYR A 100 5.57 10.91 20.09
N GLU A 101 5.49 12.21 19.80
CA GLU A 101 4.28 12.82 19.26
C GLU A 101 3.96 12.33 17.83
N ILE A 102 4.97 12.18 16.97
CA ILE A 102 4.78 11.63 15.62
C ILE A 102 4.35 10.16 15.68
N SER A 103 5.00 9.34 16.50
CA SER A 103 4.60 7.94 16.69
C SER A 103 3.17 7.86 17.20
N LYS A 104 2.80 8.67 18.20
CA LYS A 104 1.44 8.76 18.73
C LYS A 104 0.44 9.16 17.65
N GLU A 105 0.76 10.12 16.79
CA GLU A 105 -0.08 10.48 15.65
C GLU A 105 -0.21 9.32 14.65
N LEU A 106 0.90 8.66 14.30
CA LEU A 106 0.94 7.53 13.37
C LEU A 106 0.05 6.36 13.84
N PHE A 107 0.25 5.89 15.08
CA PHE A 107 -0.51 4.76 15.63
C PHE A 107 -2.00 5.05 15.81
N ARG A 108 -2.36 6.33 15.98
CA ARG A 108 -3.77 6.78 16.09
C ARG A 108 -4.37 7.20 14.76
N CYS A 109 -3.58 7.23 13.68
CA CYS A 109 -4.04 7.64 12.36
C CYS A 109 -4.99 6.58 11.80
N LYS A 110 -6.30 6.85 11.87
CA LYS A 110 -7.35 6.02 11.27
C LYS A 110 -8.12 6.82 10.24
N MET A 111 -8.36 6.21 9.10
CA MET A 111 -9.14 6.80 8.03
C MET A 111 -10.63 6.65 8.34
N ALA A 112 -11.37 7.77 8.32
CA ALA A 112 -12.82 7.73 8.48
C ALA A 112 -13.50 7.08 7.27
N GLU A 113 -14.61 6.37 7.50
CA GLU A 113 -15.42 5.75 6.44
C GLU A 113 -15.86 6.79 5.40
N GLY A 114 -15.76 6.44 4.11
CA GLY A 114 -16.10 7.34 3.00
C GLY A 114 -15.09 8.46 2.69
N SER A 115 -14.09 8.72 3.54
CA SER A 115 -13.08 9.76 3.30
C SER A 115 -12.09 9.41 2.18
N SER A 116 -11.24 10.37 1.79
CA SER A 116 -10.31 10.20 0.66
C SER A 116 -9.07 9.38 1.05
N VAL A 117 -8.86 8.26 0.36
CA VAL A 117 -7.75 7.33 0.63
C VAL A 117 -6.40 7.94 0.32
N ARG A 118 -6.27 8.63 -0.82
CA ARG A 118 -4.98 9.17 -1.26
C ARG A 118 -4.38 10.17 -0.25
N PRO A 119 -5.10 11.22 0.21
CA PRO A 119 -4.61 12.10 1.26
C PRO A 119 -4.25 11.37 2.56
N HIS A 120 -5.06 10.39 2.97
CA HIS A 120 -4.80 9.62 4.18
C HIS A 120 -3.50 8.81 4.09
N VAL A 121 -3.33 8.04 3.02
CA VAL A 121 -2.11 7.23 2.81
C VAL A 121 -0.88 8.13 2.66
N LEU A 122 -0.98 9.26 1.96
CA LEU A 122 0.12 10.23 1.88
C LEU A 122 0.50 10.81 3.24
N LYS A 123 -0.49 11.10 4.10
CA LYS A 123 -0.23 11.53 5.48
C LYS A 123 0.54 10.46 6.26
N MET A 124 0.13 9.19 6.16
CA MET A 124 0.83 8.10 6.83
C MET A 124 2.27 7.92 6.34
N ILE A 125 2.49 7.97 5.02
CA ILE A 125 3.84 7.94 4.44
C ILE A 125 4.68 9.10 5.01
N GLY A 126 4.13 10.31 5.06
CA GLY A 126 4.81 11.48 5.63
C GLY A 126 5.22 11.29 7.09
N LEU A 127 4.36 10.68 7.93
CA LEU A 127 4.68 10.39 9.32
C LEU A 127 5.81 9.35 9.45
N ILE A 128 5.78 8.30 8.62
CA ILE A 128 6.82 7.25 8.59
C ILE A 128 8.18 7.84 8.16
N GLU A 129 8.19 8.66 7.12
CA GLU A 129 9.42 9.33 6.65
C GLU A 129 9.96 10.32 7.69
N ARG A 130 9.09 11.02 8.41
CA ARG A 130 9.53 11.92 9.48
C ARG A 130 10.13 11.17 10.67
N LEU A 131 9.58 9.99 11.03
CA LEU A 131 10.21 9.12 12.03
C LEU A 131 11.59 8.63 11.57
N ARG A 132 11.73 8.25 10.29
CA ARG A 132 13.03 7.88 9.71
C ARG A 132 14.05 9.00 9.82
N GLN A 133 13.66 10.25 9.53
CA GLN A 133 14.54 11.43 9.65
C GLN A 133 14.99 11.70 11.09
N LEU A 134 14.17 11.32 12.08
CA LEU A 134 14.52 11.39 13.51
C LEU A 134 15.32 10.17 14.01
N GLY A 135 15.79 9.31 13.10
CA GLY A 135 16.59 8.13 13.43
C GLY A 135 15.77 6.91 13.86
N LEU A 136 14.44 6.93 13.70
CA LEU A 136 13.56 5.79 13.99
C LEU A 136 13.07 5.19 12.67
N ALA A 137 13.93 4.43 11.99
CA ALA A 137 13.55 3.70 10.79
C ALA A 137 12.65 2.52 11.16
N MET A 138 11.47 2.45 10.55
CA MET A 138 10.57 1.30 10.69
C MET A 138 10.88 0.25 9.63
N ASP A 139 10.66 -1.01 9.99
CA ASP A 139 10.67 -2.12 9.04
C ASP A 139 9.67 -1.88 7.88
N HIS A 140 10.04 -2.38 6.71
CA HIS A 140 9.25 -2.21 5.49
C HIS A 140 7.87 -2.89 5.60
N GLU A 141 7.81 -4.15 6.06
CA GLU A 141 6.56 -4.89 6.21
C GLU A 141 5.67 -4.22 7.27
N LEU A 142 6.26 -3.81 8.40
CA LEU A 142 5.54 -3.07 9.44
C LEU A 142 4.94 -1.76 8.91
N SER A 143 5.67 -1.04 8.06
CA SER A 143 5.20 0.21 7.44
C SER A 143 3.97 -0.02 6.56
N ILE A 144 3.96 -1.10 5.78
CA ILE A 144 2.83 -1.52 4.94
C ILE A 144 1.64 -1.92 5.81
N ASP A 145 1.87 -2.76 6.82
CA ASP A 145 0.83 -3.24 7.73
C ASP A 145 0.15 -2.10 8.49
N LEU A 146 0.91 -1.11 8.96
CA LEU A 146 0.35 0.07 9.62
C LEU A 146 -0.58 0.85 8.68
N VAL A 147 -0.19 1.03 7.41
CA VAL A 147 -1.05 1.68 6.42
C VAL A 147 -2.32 0.86 6.20
N LEU A 148 -2.23 -0.46 6.02
CA LEU A 148 -3.40 -1.31 5.83
C LEU A 148 -4.35 -1.27 7.03
N GLN A 149 -3.83 -1.38 8.25
CA GLN A 149 -4.60 -1.34 9.49
C GLN A 149 -5.27 0.02 9.75
N SER A 150 -4.80 1.09 9.11
CA SER A 150 -5.39 2.42 9.25
C SER A 150 -6.69 2.61 8.46
N LEU A 151 -6.93 1.72 7.48
CA LEU A 151 -8.07 1.82 6.57
C LEU A 151 -9.35 1.32 7.25
N PRO A 152 -10.53 1.79 6.83
CA PRO A 152 -11.80 1.33 7.36
C PRO A 152 -12.20 -0.02 6.75
N ASP A 153 -13.20 -0.67 7.36
CA ASP A 153 -13.68 -2.01 7.00
C ASP A 153 -14.19 -2.12 5.55
N SER A 154 -14.55 -1.01 4.91
CA SER A 154 -14.87 -0.99 3.48
C SER A 154 -13.71 -1.44 2.58
N PHE A 155 -12.47 -1.47 3.10
CA PHE A 155 -11.29 -2.02 2.42
C PHE A 155 -10.98 -3.48 2.78
N SER A 156 -11.82 -4.15 3.58
CA SER A 156 -11.64 -5.56 3.98
C SER A 156 -11.41 -6.51 2.80
N GLN A 157 -12.15 -6.36 1.71
CA GLN A 157 -11.97 -7.17 0.50
C GLN A 157 -10.59 -6.95 -0.14
N PHE A 158 -10.10 -5.71 -0.13
CA PHE A 158 -8.75 -5.41 -0.61
C PHE A 158 -7.69 -6.06 0.27
N MET A 159 -7.82 -5.95 1.61
CA MET A 159 -6.88 -6.55 2.56
C MET A 159 -6.83 -8.09 2.41
N LEU A 160 -7.99 -8.75 2.32
CA LEU A 160 -8.06 -10.18 2.06
C LEU A 160 -7.34 -10.56 0.76
N ASN A 161 -7.57 -9.82 -0.32
CA ASN A 161 -6.90 -10.06 -1.59
C ASN A 161 -5.39 -9.81 -1.51
N PHE A 162 -4.96 -8.78 -0.78
CA PHE A 162 -3.55 -8.44 -0.58
C PHE A 162 -2.80 -9.56 0.13
N HIS A 163 -3.35 -10.06 1.25
CA HIS A 163 -2.74 -11.16 2.01
C HIS A 163 -2.85 -12.51 1.30
N MET A 164 -4.01 -12.85 0.72
CA MET A 164 -4.21 -14.15 0.06
C MET A 164 -3.29 -14.34 -1.15
N ASN A 165 -3.04 -13.28 -1.90
CA ASN A 165 -2.16 -13.32 -3.07
C ASN A 165 -0.70 -12.96 -2.75
N ARG A 166 -0.36 -12.75 -1.46
CA ARG A 166 0.98 -12.36 -1.01
C ARG A 166 1.55 -11.21 -1.83
N LEU A 167 0.75 -10.14 -1.97
CA LEU A 167 1.21 -8.98 -2.71
C LEU A 167 2.31 -8.27 -1.92
N GLU A 168 3.43 -8.05 -2.58
CA GLU A 168 4.51 -7.20 -2.07
C GLU A 168 4.43 -5.85 -2.76
N ALA A 169 4.56 -4.78 -1.98
CA ALA A 169 4.42 -3.42 -2.46
C ALA A 169 5.26 -2.47 -1.64
N THR A 170 5.84 -1.49 -2.31
CA THR A 170 6.35 -0.28 -1.67
C THR A 170 5.19 0.64 -1.27
N LEU A 171 5.42 1.58 -0.35
CA LEU A 171 4.41 2.56 0.08
C LEU A 171 3.76 3.33 -1.10
N PRO A 172 4.51 3.81 -2.12
CA PRO A 172 3.91 4.45 -3.30
C PRO A 172 3.07 3.50 -4.16
N GLU A 173 3.49 2.24 -4.30
CA GLU A 173 2.72 1.22 -5.02
C GLU A 173 1.41 0.90 -4.29
N LEU A 174 1.48 0.74 -2.97
CA LEU A 174 0.31 0.54 -2.10
C LEU A 174 -0.70 1.68 -2.28
N LEU A 175 -0.24 2.93 -2.29
CA LEU A 175 -1.09 4.09 -2.56
C LEU A 175 -1.83 3.97 -3.90
N ASN A 176 -1.15 3.55 -4.97
CA ASN A 176 -1.75 3.40 -6.30
C ASN A 176 -2.74 2.23 -6.37
N MET A 177 -2.43 1.11 -5.72
CA MET A 177 -3.34 -0.04 -5.60
C MET A 177 -4.61 0.34 -4.86
N LEU A 178 -4.48 1.03 -3.73
CA LEU A 178 -5.60 1.50 -2.92
C LEU A 178 -6.47 2.54 -3.65
N ASP A 179 -5.87 3.45 -4.42
CA ASP A 179 -6.64 4.40 -5.26
C ASP A 179 -7.43 3.67 -6.34
N THR A 180 -6.85 2.61 -6.93
CA THR A 180 -7.54 1.78 -7.93
C THR A 180 -8.69 0.99 -7.29
N ALA A 181 -8.47 0.39 -6.12
CA ALA A 181 -9.50 -0.32 -5.37
C ALA A 181 -10.67 0.59 -4.96
N LYS A 182 -10.40 1.83 -4.53
CA LYS A 182 -11.48 2.80 -4.24
C LYS A 182 -12.35 3.07 -5.47
N ARG A 183 -11.75 3.18 -6.65
CA ARG A 183 -12.48 3.46 -7.90
C ARG A 183 -13.40 2.30 -8.32
N SER A 184 -13.02 1.05 -8.02
CA SER A 184 -13.87 -0.11 -8.28
C SER A 184 -14.98 -0.28 -7.24
N ILE A 185 -14.73 0.03 -5.97
CA ILE A 185 -15.77 0.05 -4.91
C ILE A 185 -16.90 1.04 -5.25
N ARG A 186 -16.57 2.20 -5.84
CA ARG A 186 -17.60 3.19 -6.25
C ARG A 186 -18.42 2.77 -7.48
N LYS A 187 -17.94 1.79 -8.26
CA LYS A 187 -18.59 1.35 -9.51
C LYS A 187 -19.46 0.13 -9.34
N ASP A 188 -19.16 -0.75 -8.39
CA ASP A 188 -19.94 -1.96 -8.12
C ASP A 188 -20.36 -2.03 -6.66
N LYS A 189 -21.68 -2.01 -6.41
CA LYS A 189 -22.26 -2.46 -5.13
C LYS A 189 -22.26 -3.99 -4.99
N GLY A 190 -21.40 -4.69 -5.71
CA GLY A 190 -21.23 -6.14 -5.59
C GLY A 190 -20.23 -6.70 -6.59
N SER A 191 -19.18 -7.33 -6.07
CA SER A 191 -18.22 -8.17 -6.79
C SER A 191 -16.97 -7.49 -7.35
N LEU A 192 -16.05 -7.12 -6.45
CA LEU A 192 -14.63 -7.01 -6.78
C LEU A 192 -14.00 -8.41 -6.85
N LEU A 193 -14.16 -9.08 -7.99
CA LEU A 193 -13.37 -10.27 -8.32
C LEU A 193 -12.37 -9.89 -9.42
N LEU A 194 -11.08 -10.07 -9.07
CA LEU A 194 -9.92 -10.09 -9.96
C LEU A 194 -9.40 -8.72 -10.47
N LEU A 195 -8.82 -7.90 -9.58
CA LEU A 195 -7.74 -7.01 -10.02
C LEU A 195 -6.45 -7.83 -10.10
N SER A 196 -6.16 -8.38 -11.28
CA SER A 196 -4.85 -8.90 -11.61
C SER A 196 -3.86 -7.74 -11.66
N PHE A 197 -3.18 -7.45 -10.55
CA PHE A 197 -2.03 -6.55 -10.53
C PHE A 197 -0.82 -7.29 -11.11
N SER A 198 -0.82 -7.49 -12.43
CA SER A 198 0.33 -8.07 -13.13
C SER A 198 1.44 -7.01 -13.23
N LYS A 199 2.60 -7.27 -12.62
CA LYS A 199 3.84 -6.49 -12.78
C LYS A 199 4.12 -6.28 -14.27
N ALA A 200 4.05 -5.02 -14.72
CA ALA A 200 4.22 -4.66 -16.12
C ALA A 200 5.70 -4.38 -16.45
N HIS A 201 6.41 -5.41 -16.92
CA HIS A 201 7.64 -5.24 -17.69
C HIS A 201 7.58 -6.10 -18.95
N THR A 202 7.05 -5.56 -20.05
CA THR A 202 7.69 -5.59 -21.39
C THR A 202 6.83 -4.94 -22.49
N LYS A 203 7.55 -4.22 -23.35
CA LYS A 203 7.18 -3.40 -24.51
C LYS A 203 5.95 -3.85 -25.32
N GLN A 204 4.98 -2.94 -25.46
CA GLN A 204 3.97 -2.98 -26.53
C GLN A 204 4.61 -2.69 -27.89
N GLN A 205 4.58 -3.66 -28.80
CA GLN A 205 4.59 -3.39 -30.24
C GLN A 205 3.15 -3.35 -30.77
N LYS A 206 2.74 -2.17 -31.23
CA LYS A 206 1.53 -1.94 -32.02
C LYS A 206 1.62 -2.68 -33.35
N LYS A 207 0.60 -3.46 -33.70
CA LYS A 207 0.18 -3.65 -35.11
C LYS A 207 -1.32 -3.42 -35.26
N LYS A 208 -1.64 -2.41 -36.07
CA LYS A 208 -2.97 -2.09 -36.60
C LYS A 208 -3.26 -2.98 -37.82
N ALA A 209 -4.47 -3.52 -37.89
CA ALA A 209 -5.22 -3.96 -39.09
C ALA A 209 -6.61 -4.41 -38.58
N GLN A 210 -7.77 -4.22 -39.20
CA GLN A 210 -8.18 -3.74 -40.52
C GLN A 210 -9.69 -3.41 -40.46
N LYS A 211 -10.18 -2.56 -41.37
CA LYS A 211 -11.58 -2.14 -41.52
C LYS A 211 -12.11 -2.68 -42.87
N GLY A 212 -13.28 -3.33 -42.86
CA GLY A 212 -14.08 -3.78 -44.03
C GLY A 212 -13.67 -5.14 -44.61
N LYS A 213 -14.54 -6.02 -45.15
CA LYS A 213 -15.84 -5.81 -45.80
C LYS A 213 -16.65 -7.14 -45.83
N LYS A 214 -17.98 -7.00 -45.68
CA LYS A 214 -19.16 -7.85 -46.01
C LYS A 214 -19.06 -9.29 -46.62
N VAL A 215 -19.87 -10.19 -46.00
CA VAL A 215 -20.85 -11.18 -46.58
C VAL A 215 -20.25 -12.50 -47.15
N LYS A 216 -20.68 -13.74 -46.85
CA LYS A 216 -22.03 -14.39 -46.79
C LYS A 216 -21.94 -15.82 -46.15
N SER A 217 -23.08 -16.29 -45.61
CA SER A 217 -23.62 -17.68 -45.68
C SER A 217 -23.28 -18.76 -44.61
N GLN A 218 -24.35 -19.15 -43.87
CA GLN A 218 -24.80 -20.49 -43.41
C GLN A 218 -23.83 -21.45 -42.70
N ASN A 219 -24.16 -21.87 -41.47
CA ASN A 219 -24.92 -23.10 -41.19
C ASN A 219 -25.23 -23.26 -39.68
N GLU A 220 -26.35 -23.92 -39.37
CA GLU A 220 -26.79 -24.28 -38.03
C GLU A 220 -25.81 -25.24 -37.32
N LYS A 221 -25.64 -25.09 -36.00
CA LYS A 221 -25.67 -26.18 -35.02
C LYS A 221 -25.63 -25.65 -33.59
N ALA A 222 -26.70 -25.94 -32.85
CA ALA A 222 -26.85 -25.66 -31.43
C ALA A 222 -25.90 -26.52 -30.58
N LEU A 223 -25.18 -25.92 -29.63
CA LEU A 223 -24.60 -26.60 -28.46
C LEU A 223 -24.67 -25.68 -27.22
N LYS A 224 -25.33 -26.20 -26.18
CA LYS A 224 -25.56 -25.59 -24.86
C LYS A 224 -24.25 -25.51 -24.06
N PRO A 225 -24.11 -24.57 -23.08
CA PRO A 225 -23.27 -24.81 -21.91
C PRO A 225 -24.11 -25.38 -20.76
N LYS A 226 -23.71 -26.58 -20.30
CA LYS A 226 -24.09 -27.16 -19.01
C LYS A 226 -23.23 -26.51 -17.91
N GLY A 227 -23.81 -26.34 -16.71
CA GLY A 227 -23.06 -26.25 -15.45
C GLY A 227 -23.47 -25.10 -14.53
N GLY A 228 -24.68 -25.14 -13.98
CA GLY A 228 -25.08 -24.27 -12.88
C GLY A 228 -24.72 -24.90 -11.53
N VAL A 229 -23.89 -24.21 -10.74
CA VAL A 229 -23.72 -24.50 -9.31
C VAL A 229 -24.98 -24.06 -8.58
N LYS A 230 -25.56 -24.97 -7.79
CA LYS A 230 -26.78 -24.76 -7.00
C LYS A 230 -26.56 -23.65 -5.97
N LYS A 231 -27.29 -22.54 -6.08
CA LYS A 231 -27.57 -21.65 -4.95
C LYS A 231 -28.93 -22.04 -4.37
N ASP A 232 -29.00 -22.09 -3.04
CA ASP A 232 -30.20 -22.45 -2.29
C ASP A 232 -31.39 -21.59 -2.70
N LYS A 233 -32.48 -22.26 -3.07
CA LYS A 233 -33.68 -21.67 -3.68
C LYS A 233 -34.63 -21.02 -2.66
N GLU A 234 -34.23 -20.91 -1.41
CA GLU A 234 -35.17 -20.65 -0.31
C GLU A 234 -35.36 -19.16 -0.01
N THR A 235 -34.53 -18.25 -0.55
CA THR A 235 -34.61 -16.81 -0.26
C THR A 235 -35.04 -15.93 -1.45
N ASP A 236 -35.21 -16.51 -2.64
CA ASP A 236 -35.51 -15.73 -3.85
C ASP A 236 -37.02 -15.44 -3.98
N ILE A 237 -37.43 -14.21 -3.67
CA ILE A 237 -38.82 -13.73 -3.80
C ILE A 237 -39.08 -13.23 -5.24
N CYS A 238 -40.13 -13.74 -5.87
CA CYS A 238 -40.56 -13.25 -7.17
C CYS A 238 -41.16 -11.84 -7.07
N HIS A 239 -40.53 -10.85 -7.72
CA HIS A 239 -41.01 -9.45 -7.77
C HIS A 239 -42.34 -9.23 -8.55
N HIS A 240 -42.97 -10.28 -9.09
CA HIS A 240 -44.27 -10.17 -9.76
C HIS A 240 -45.41 -10.80 -8.96
N CYS A 241 -45.21 -12.01 -8.42
CA CYS A 241 -46.25 -12.73 -7.68
C CYS A 241 -45.94 -12.89 -6.17
N GLY A 242 -44.79 -12.42 -5.70
CA GLY A 242 -44.38 -12.49 -4.29
C GLY A 242 -44.00 -13.88 -3.78
N LYS A 243 -44.12 -14.94 -4.59
CA LYS A 243 -43.81 -16.32 -4.17
C LYS A 243 -42.31 -16.58 -4.16
N LEU A 244 -41.85 -17.35 -3.17
CA LEU A 244 -40.46 -17.80 -3.03
C LEU A 244 -40.09 -18.85 -4.09
N GLY A 245 -38.79 -19.04 -4.31
CA GLY A 245 -38.24 -20.12 -5.13
C GLY A 245 -38.07 -19.83 -6.61
N HIS A 246 -38.39 -18.62 -7.09
CA HIS A 246 -38.14 -18.24 -8.48
C HIS A 246 -38.06 -16.72 -8.70
N TRP A 247 -37.29 -16.33 -9.71
CA TRP A 247 -37.16 -14.93 -10.13
C TRP A 247 -38.30 -14.54 -11.09
N ARG A 248 -38.60 -13.23 -11.21
CA ARG A 248 -39.63 -12.69 -12.12
C ARG A 248 -39.53 -13.22 -13.55
N ARG A 249 -38.32 -13.43 -14.09
CA ARG A 249 -38.10 -14.00 -15.44
C ARG A 249 -38.62 -15.43 -15.61
N ASN A 250 -38.69 -16.20 -14.52
CA ASN A 250 -39.15 -17.57 -14.49
C ASN A 250 -40.59 -17.70 -13.94
N CYS A 251 -41.29 -16.58 -13.71
CA CYS A 251 -42.65 -16.56 -13.17
C CYS A 251 -43.68 -16.86 -14.27
N LYS A 252 -44.44 -17.95 -14.11
CA LYS A 252 -45.47 -18.37 -15.08
C LYS A 252 -46.57 -17.33 -15.28
N GLU A 253 -46.99 -16.67 -14.20
CA GLU A 253 -48.02 -15.61 -14.23
C GLU A 253 -47.50 -14.37 -15.01
N TYR A 254 -46.23 -14.00 -14.78
CA TYR A 254 -45.59 -12.89 -15.51
C TYR A 254 -45.46 -13.21 -17.01
N LEU A 255 -45.02 -14.41 -17.36
CA LEU A 255 -44.89 -14.81 -18.76
C LEU A 255 -46.24 -14.88 -19.46
N ALA A 256 -47.30 -15.30 -18.77
CA ALA A 256 -48.65 -15.29 -19.32
C ALA A 256 -49.18 -13.87 -19.56
N THR A 257 -48.91 -12.92 -18.66
CA THR A 257 -49.31 -11.51 -18.85
C THR A 257 -48.52 -10.84 -19.98
N VAL A 258 -47.22 -11.11 -20.11
CA VAL A 258 -46.39 -10.62 -21.22
C VAL A 258 -46.86 -11.19 -22.56
N SER A 259 -47.17 -12.49 -22.62
CA SER A 259 -47.69 -13.12 -23.85
C SER A 259 -49.07 -12.60 -24.25
N LYS A 260 -49.96 -12.34 -23.28
CA LYS A 260 -51.26 -11.70 -23.57
C LYS A 260 -51.09 -10.25 -24.02
N LYS A 261 -50.17 -9.50 -23.42
CA LYS A 261 -49.85 -8.12 -23.83
C LYS A 261 -49.26 -8.08 -25.25
N LYS A 262 -48.44 -9.06 -25.62
CA LYS A 262 -47.92 -9.20 -26.98
C LYS A 262 -49.04 -9.46 -28.01
N LYS A 263 -50.01 -10.33 -27.67
CA LYS A 263 -51.19 -10.58 -28.53
C LYS A 263 -52.14 -9.39 -28.65
N LEU A 264 -52.29 -8.55 -27.61
CA LEU A 264 -53.11 -7.34 -27.72
C LEU A 264 -52.48 -6.27 -28.62
N ILE A 265 -51.14 -6.19 -28.65
CA ILE A 265 -50.41 -5.25 -29.52
C ILE A 265 -50.54 -5.66 -30.99
N GLU A 266 -50.60 -6.97 -31.28
CA GLU A 266 -50.75 -7.49 -32.65
C GLU A 266 -52.19 -7.36 -33.21
N VAL A 267 -53.23 -7.30 -32.36
CA VAL A 267 -54.64 -7.17 -32.78
C VAL A 267 -55.06 -5.71 -33.02
N SER A 268 -54.29 -4.73 -32.53
CA SER A 268 -54.60 -3.30 -32.69
C SER A 268 -54.11 -2.71 -34.03
N ASP A 269 -53.40 -3.50 -34.86
CA ASP A 269 -52.77 -3.05 -36.11
C ASP A 269 -53.50 -3.53 -37.38
N SER A 270 -54.68 -4.16 -37.23
CA SER A 270 -55.47 -4.66 -38.36
C SER A 270 -56.95 -4.25 -38.26
N GLY A 271 -57.27 -3.01 -38.64
CA GLY A 271 -58.65 -2.57 -38.78
C GLY A 271 -58.82 -1.12 -39.19
N THR A 272 -58.71 -0.85 -40.50
CA THR A 272 -59.59 0.04 -41.30
C THR A 272 -59.06 0.13 -42.74
N LYS A 273 -59.76 -0.46 -43.69
CA LYS A 273 -59.93 0.05 -45.05
C LYS A 273 -61.27 -0.46 -45.57
N ASP A 274 -62.28 0.36 -45.34
CA ASP A 274 -63.60 0.23 -45.94
C ASP A 274 -63.47 0.34 -47.47
N LYS A 275 -64.24 -0.54 -48.14
CA LYS A 275 -64.71 -0.37 -49.52
C LYS A 275 -66.03 0.38 -49.44
N ASP A 276 -66.26 1.30 -50.36
CA ASP A 276 -67.54 1.64 -51.03
C ASP A 276 -67.13 2.61 -52.17
N GLU A 277 -67.17 2.15 -53.42
CA GLU A 277 -68.27 2.32 -54.39
C GLU A 277 -68.35 3.74 -54.98
#